data_AF-A0AA46HBX3-F1
#
_entry.id   AF-A0AA46HBX3-F1
#
_cell.length_a   1.000
_cell.length_b   1.000
_cell.length_c   1.000
_cell.angle_alpha   90.00
_cell.angle_beta   90.00
_cell.angle_gamma   90.00
#
_symmetry.space_group_name_H-M   'P 1'
#
loop_
_entity.id
_entity.type
_entity.pdbx_description
1 polymer ?
#
loop_
_entity_poly.entity_id
_entity_poly.type
_entity_poly.pdbx_seq_one_letter_code
_entity_poly.pdbx_strand_id
1 'polypeptide(L)'
;MTAAAAPVTTPDRRYLIVRGRLWRTANPHLREDVRAGLVGALMDARRAVKAARRDDDAGRLATARAAVDRAKTALGERGPVWWSDGAKDFNRHLVKNTPYADWFAALAAPDA
;
A
#
# COMPACT_ATOMS: atom_id res chain seq x y z
N MET A 1 13.33 -2.87 21.65
CA MET A 1 12.45 -2.97 20.46
C MET A 1 11.59 -1.73 20.42
N THR A 2 11.88 -0.75 19.57
CA THR A 2 11.05 0.44 19.45
C THR A 2 9.72 0.03 18.82
N ALA A 3 8.61 0.28 19.50
CA ALA A 3 7.29 0.14 18.88
C ALA A 3 7.27 1.08 17.67
N ALA A 4 7.19 0.53 16.46
CA ALA A 4 7.02 1.35 15.26
C ALA A 4 5.69 2.09 15.42
N ALA A 5 5.73 3.42 15.50
CA ALA A 5 4.53 4.23 15.48
C ALA A 5 3.66 3.82 14.30
N ALA A 6 2.34 3.72 14.51
CA ALA A 6 1.42 3.36 13.45
C ALA A 6 1.63 4.31 12.25
N PRO A 7 1.68 3.80 11.02
CA PRO A 7 1.87 4.64 9.84
C PRO A 7 0.72 5.66 9.73
N VAL A 8 1.10 6.92 9.54
CA VAL A 8 0.16 8.04 9.39
C VAL A 8 -0.72 7.79 8.16
N THR A 9 -2.03 7.98 8.31
CA THR A 9 -3.01 7.82 7.22
C THR A 9 -3.58 9.18 6.86
N THR A 10 -3.74 9.46 5.56
CA THR A 10 -4.34 10.71 5.09
C THR A 10 -5.77 10.91 5.61
N PRO A 11 -6.27 12.15 5.75
CA PRO A 11 -7.61 12.40 6.31
C PRO A 11 -8.74 11.71 5.52
N ASP A 12 -8.59 11.61 4.20
CA ASP A 12 -9.50 10.93 3.30
C ASP A 12 -9.33 9.39 3.26
N ARG A 13 -8.37 8.87 4.03
CA ARG A 13 -8.01 7.45 4.15
C ARG A 13 -7.58 6.78 2.84
N ARG A 14 -7.22 7.54 1.81
CA ARG A 14 -6.75 7.02 0.53
C ARG A 14 -5.31 6.52 0.57
N TYR A 15 -4.50 7.04 1.48
CA TYR A 15 -3.07 6.74 1.54
C TYR A 15 -2.57 6.53 2.97
N LEU A 16 -1.64 5.58 3.10
CA LEU A 16 -0.73 5.44 4.23
C LEU A 16 0.60 6.10 3.88
N ILE A 17 1.24 6.74 4.86
CA ILE A 17 2.53 7.39 4.69
C ILE A 17 3.61 6.54 5.37
N VAL A 18 4.56 6.07 4.58
CA VAL A 18 5.71 5.30 5.05
C VAL A 18 6.96 5.99 4.54
N ARG A 19 7.79 6.50 5.48
CA ARG A 19 9.03 7.24 5.16
C ARG A 19 8.79 8.41 4.17
N GLY A 20 7.74 9.19 4.41
CA GLY A 20 7.35 10.33 3.58
C GLY A 20 6.78 9.98 2.20
N ARG A 21 6.55 8.69 1.91
CA ARG A 21 5.97 8.20 0.65
C ARG A 21 4.52 7.78 0.89
N LEU A 22 3.63 8.23 0.01
CA LEU A 22 2.24 7.78 -0.02
C LEU A 22 2.14 6.38 -0.61
N TRP A 23 1.36 5.53 0.03
CA TRP A 23 0.99 4.19 -0.41
C TRP A 23 -0.52 4.07 -0.35
N ARG A 24 -1.15 3.83 -1.49
CA ARG A 24 -2.60 3.69 -1.54
C ARG A 24 -3.07 2.55 -0.65
N THR A 25 -4.11 2.82 0.12
CA THR A 25 -4.77 1.85 0.98
C THR A 25 -5.64 0.89 0.17
N ALA A 26 -5.92 -0.28 0.75
CA ALA A 26 -6.87 -1.20 0.16
C ALA A 26 -8.26 -0.56 0.08
N ASN A 27 -9.02 -0.92 -0.95
CA ASN A 27 -10.37 -0.45 -1.17
C ASN A 27 -11.25 -0.80 0.06
N PRO A 28 -11.75 0.20 0.80
CA PRO A 28 -12.55 -0.03 2.01
C PRO A 28 -13.95 -0.56 1.70
N HIS A 29 -14.36 -0.56 0.43
CA HIS A 29 -15.66 -1.05 -0.03
C HIS A 29 -15.65 -2.54 -0.37
N LEU A 30 -14.51 -3.23 -0.24
CA LEU A 30 -14.46 -4.68 -0.35
C LEU A 30 -15.19 -5.32 0.82
N ARG A 31 -15.97 -6.38 0.54
CA ARG A 31 -16.50 -7.23 1.62
C ARG A 31 -15.34 -7.83 2.41
N GLU A 32 -15.53 -8.00 3.71
CA GLU A 32 -14.44 -8.45 4.59
C GLU A 32 -13.91 -9.84 4.21
N ASP A 33 -14.77 -10.76 3.79
CA ASP A 33 -14.37 -12.10 3.34
C ASP A 33 -13.49 -12.05 2.08
N VAL A 34 -13.86 -11.22 1.12
CA VAL A 34 -13.06 -10.97 -0.10
C VAL A 34 -11.74 -10.32 0.27
N ARG A 35 -11.76 -9.31 1.13
CA ARG A 35 -10.56 -8.62 1.61
C ARG A 35 -9.60 -9.59 2.31
N ALA A 36 -10.12 -10.41 3.22
CA ALA A 36 -9.34 -11.41 3.95
C ALA A 36 -8.71 -12.43 2.99
N GLY A 37 -9.47 -12.94 2.02
CA GLY A 37 -8.97 -13.84 0.99
C GLY A 37 -7.84 -13.23 0.15
N LEU A 38 -7.99 -11.97 -0.27
CA LEU A 38 -6.96 -11.26 -1.03
C LEU A 38 -5.70 -10.95 -0.20
N VAL A 39 -5.86 -10.61 1.08
CA VAL A 39 -4.74 -10.46 2.01
C VAL A 39 -4.00 -11.79 2.18
N GLY A 40 -4.74 -12.90 2.31
CA GLY A 40 -4.17 -14.26 2.34
C GLY A 40 -3.32 -14.54 1.10
N ALA A 41 -3.90 -14.37 -0.09
CA ALA A 41 -3.21 -14.55 -1.36
C ALA A 41 -1.96 -13.67 -1.51
N LEU A 42 -2.02 -12.43 -1.02
CA LEU A 42 -0.87 -11.52 -0.99
C LEU A 42 0.25 -12.03 -0.07
N MET A 43 -0.09 -12.57 1.10
CA MET A 43 0.91 -13.15 2.01
C MET A 43 1.53 -14.42 1.45
N ASP A 44 0.74 -15.29 0.81
CA ASP A 44 1.24 -16.47 0.10
C ASP A 44 2.21 -16.09 -1.01
N ALA A 45 1.84 -15.12 -1.85
CA ALA A 45 2.69 -14.64 -2.93
C ALA A 45 4.01 -14.03 -2.40
N ARG A 46 3.98 -13.29 -1.28
CA ARG A 46 5.19 -12.76 -0.63
C ARG A 46 6.10 -13.87 -0.09
N ARG A 47 5.53 -14.92 0.51
CA ARG A 47 6.29 -16.10 0.93
C ARG A 47 6.93 -16.79 -0.28
N ALA A 48 6.20 -16.95 -1.37
CA ALA A 48 6.72 -17.52 -2.61
C ALA A 48 7.88 -16.69 -3.21
N VAL A 49 7.80 -15.35 -3.17
CA VAL A 49 8.93 -14.48 -3.56
C VAL A 49 10.15 -14.74 -2.69
N LYS A 50 9.99 -14.85 -1.36
CA LYS A 50 11.11 -15.12 -0.45
C LYS A 50 11.75 -16.48 -0.75
N ALA A 51 10.93 -17.52 -0.97
CA ALA A 51 11.42 -18.86 -1.31
C ALA A 51 12.17 -18.86 -2.65
N ALA A 52 11.57 -18.29 -3.71
CA ALA A 52 12.21 -18.25 -5.03
C ALA A 52 13.55 -17.50 -5.03
N ARG A 53 13.69 -16.43 -4.23
CA ARG A 53 14.98 -15.74 -4.06
C ARG A 53 16.02 -16.59 -3.34
N ARG A 54 15.61 -17.36 -2.33
CA ARG A 54 16.51 -18.26 -1.60
C ARG A 54 17.05 -19.36 -2.52
N ASP A 55 16.20 -19.84 -3.41
CA ASP A 55 16.49 -20.96 -4.31
C ASP A 55 17.11 -20.47 -5.66
N ASP A 56 17.35 -19.17 -5.82
CA ASP A 56 17.80 -18.50 -7.05
C ASP A 56 16.99 -18.86 -8.32
N ASP A 57 15.70 -19.16 -8.14
CA ASP A 57 14.80 -19.56 -9.22
C ASP A 57 14.12 -18.33 -9.83
N ALA A 58 14.66 -17.86 -10.95
CA ALA A 58 14.16 -16.70 -11.68
C ALA A 58 12.71 -16.88 -12.18
N GLY A 59 12.33 -18.10 -12.62
CA GLY A 59 11.00 -18.39 -13.16
C GLY A 59 9.93 -18.35 -12.08
N ARG A 60 10.19 -19.00 -10.93
CA ARG A 60 9.34 -18.91 -9.75
C ARG A 60 9.29 -17.49 -9.20
N LEU A 61 10.40 -16.76 -9.23
CA LEU A 61 10.44 -15.38 -8.76
C LEU A 61 9.54 -14.46 -9.60
N ALA A 62 9.57 -14.60 -10.93
CA ALA A 62 8.70 -13.84 -11.83
C ALA A 62 7.22 -14.15 -11.55
N THR A 63 6.87 -15.44 -11.45
CA THR A 63 5.50 -15.89 -11.15
C THR A 63 5.00 -15.35 -9.81
N ALA A 64 5.82 -15.43 -8.76
CA ALA A 64 5.46 -14.95 -7.44
C ALA A 64 5.30 -13.41 -7.40
N ARG A 65 6.14 -12.67 -8.13
CA ARG A 65 5.99 -11.21 -8.27
C ARG A 65 4.71 -10.82 -9.01
N ALA A 66 4.34 -11.56 -10.05
CA ALA A 66 3.08 -11.36 -10.76
C ALA A 66 1.87 -11.63 -9.85
N ALA A 67 1.93 -12.69 -9.02
CA ALA A 67 0.89 -12.97 -8.03
C ALA A 67 0.75 -11.85 -6.99
N VAL A 68 1.86 -11.28 -6.51
CA VAL A 68 1.84 -10.09 -5.62
C VAL A 68 1.15 -8.92 -6.31
N ASP A 69 1.47 -8.64 -7.57
CA ASP A 69 0.86 -7.54 -8.30
C ASP A 69 -0.65 -7.73 -8.48
N ARG A 70 -1.07 -8.93 -8.92
CA ARG A 70 -2.48 -9.28 -9.06
C ARG A 70 -3.26 -9.09 -7.75
N ALA A 71 -2.72 -9.60 -6.63
CA ALA A 71 -3.38 -9.47 -5.34
C ALA A 71 -3.50 -8.00 -4.90
N LYS A 72 -2.45 -7.19 -5.12
CA LYS A 72 -2.48 -5.75 -4.79
C LYS A 72 -3.44 -4.95 -5.67
N THR A 73 -3.53 -5.28 -6.95
CA THR A 73 -4.50 -4.66 -7.85
C THR A 73 -5.92 -5.02 -7.44
N ALA A 74 -6.18 -6.29 -7.10
CA ALA A 74 -7.49 -6.72 -6.61
C ALA A 74 -7.87 -6.07 -5.26
N LEU A 75 -6.89 -5.83 -4.37
CA LEU A 75 -7.10 -5.07 -3.14
C LEU A 75 -7.35 -3.57 -3.39
N GLY A 76 -7.09 -3.06 -4.60
CA GLY A 76 -7.14 -1.63 -4.90
C GLY A 76 -5.90 -0.84 -4.45
N GLU A 77 -4.82 -1.49 -4.01
CA GLU A 77 -3.55 -0.83 -3.68
C GLU A 77 -2.81 -0.35 -4.96
N ARG A 78 -3.12 -0.96 -6.11
CA ARG A 78 -2.53 -0.70 -7.43
C ARG A 78 -3.62 -0.72 -8.51
N GLY A 79 -3.25 -0.27 -9.71
CA GLY A 79 -4.17 -0.19 -10.84
C GLY A 79 -5.11 1.02 -10.73
N PRO A 80 -6.33 0.92 -11.30
CA PRO A 80 -7.34 1.96 -11.20
C PRO A 80 -7.66 2.33 -9.75
N VAL A 81 -7.98 3.60 -9.54
CA VAL A 81 -8.40 4.11 -8.23
C VAL A 81 -9.75 3.52 -7.83
N TRP A 82 -9.99 3.34 -6.53
CA TRP A 82 -11.28 2.85 -6.02
C TRP A 82 -12.27 3.97 -5.64
N TRP A 83 -11.85 5.23 -5.70
CA TRP A 83 -12.73 6.39 -5.49
C TRP A 83 -13.33 6.90 -6.81
N SER A 84 -14.49 7.53 -6.72
CA SER A 84 -15.30 7.98 -7.87
C SER A 84 -15.36 9.51 -8.05
N ASP A 85 -14.73 10.29 -7.16
CA ASP A 85 -14.79 11.75 -7.18
C ASP A 85 -13.86 12.41 -8.21
N GLY A 86 -13.19 11.62 -9.06
CA GLY A 86 -12.28 12.12 -10.09
C GLY A 86 -10.93 12.63 -9.56
N ALA A 87 -10.66 12.52 -8.25
CA ALA A 87 -9.39 12.97 -7.71
C ALA A 87 -8.20 12.20 -8.31
N LYS A 88 -7.09 12.92 -8.53
CA LYS A 88 -5.86 12.34 -9.05
C LYS A 88 -5.26 11.32 -8.08
N ASP A 89 -4.67 10.25 -8.64
CA ASP A 89 -3.86 9.32 -7.88
C ASP A 89 -2.46 9.86 -7.57
N PHE A 90 -2.13 9.92 -6.28
CA PHE A 90 -0.81 10.22 -5.74
C PHE A 90 -0.08 8.97 -5.17
N ASN A 91 -0.51 7.76 -5.51
CA ASN A 91 0.14 6.53 -5.04
C ASN A 91 1.62 6.52 -5.42
N ARG A 92 2.48 6.24 -4.43
CA ARG A 92 3.94 6.34 -4.56
C ARG A 92 4.38 7.76 -4.94
N HIS A 93 3.75 8.82 -4.45
CA HIS A 93 4.35 10.16 -4.45
C HIS A 93 5.01 10.45 -3.11
N LEU A 94 5.98 11.38 -3.07
CA LEU A 94 6.42 11.94 -1.80
C LEU A 94 5.33 12.89 -1.32
N VAL A 95 4.93 12.78 -0.04
CA VAL A 95 3.82 13.56 0.53
C VAL A 95 4.00 15.07 0.36
N LYS A 96 5.24 15.57 0.46
CA LYS A 96 5.59 16.98 0.23
C LYS A 96 5.28 17.51 -1.18
N ASN A 97 5.08 16.63 -2.16
CA ASN A 97 4.78 16.99 -3.55
C ASN A 97 3.30 16.76 -3.90
N THR A 98 2.42 16.78 -2.89
CA THR A 98 1.00 16.46 -3.03
C THR A 98 0.16 17.43 -2.20
N PRO A 99 -1.16 17.48 -2.41
CA PRO A 99 -2.06 18.30 -1.58
C PRO A 99 -2.03 17.97 -0.08
N TYR A 100 -1.45 16.82 0.31
CA TYR A 100 -1.29 16.43 1.71
C TYR A 100 -0.05 17.04 2.39
N ALA A 101 0.75 17.85 1.68
CA ALA A 101 2.03 18.36 2.18
C ALA A 101 1.89 19.18 3.47
N ASP A 102 1.05 20.21 3.46
CA ASP A 102 0.90 21.14 4.59
C ASP A 102 0.31 20.44 5.81
N TRP A 103 -0.72 19.60 5.59
CA TRP A 103 -1.30 18.77 6.63
C TRP A 103 -0.26 17.83 7.26
N PHE A 104 0.56 17.15 6.44
CA PHE A 104 1.57 16.24 6.96
C PHE A 104 2.70 16.96 7.71
N ALA A 105 3.09 18.16 7.25
CA ALA A 105 4.07 18.99 7.94
C ALA A 105 3.56 19.46 9.32
N ALA A 106 2.28 19.82 9.42
CA ALA A 106 1.65 20.21 10.68
C ALA A 106 1.65 19.07 11.72
N LEU A 107 1.56 17.80 11.30
CA LEU A 107 1.65 16.65 12.22
C LEU A 107 3.04 16.47 12.84
N ALA A 108 4.10 16.94 12.18
CA ALA A 108 5.48 16.81 12.64
C ALA A 108 5.92 17.98 13.55
N ALA A 109 5.11 19.04 13.63
CA ALA A 109 5.27 20.14 14.54
C ALA A 109 4.23 20.03 15.67
N PRO A 110 4.45 19.18 16.70
CA PRO A 110 3.67 19.31 17.92
C PRO A 110 3.93 20.70 18.51
N ASP A 111 2.88 21.33 19.02
CA ASP A 111 2.82 22.72 19.52
C ASP A 111 4.17 23.26 20.07
N ALA A 112 4.59 24.41 19.51
CA ALA A 112 5.70 25.22 20.01
C ALA A 112 5.34 25.95 21.31
#